data_AF-A0A532C8B7-F1
#
_entry.id   AF-A0A532C8B7-F1
#
_cell.length_a   1.000
_cell.length_b   1.000
_cell.length_c   1.000
_cell.angle_alpha   90.00
_cell.angle_beta   90.00
_cell.angle_gamma   90.00
#
_symmetry.space_group_name_H-M   'P 1'
#
loop_
_entity.id
_entity.type
_entity.pdbx_description
1 polymer ?
#
loop_
_entity_poly.entity_id
_entity_poly.type
_entity_poly.pdbx_seq_one_letter_code
_entity_poly.pdbx_strand_id
1 'polypeptide(L)'
;MLSEQEREAQRRFVLALQHEHVTCAKPGCGGAMEVADHTPHSARIKSYEATCERCHTVEKITGKEEHQPSWDVASITLMAEMHLLHEQPACPYDDTPITFISLPNPRRKARYRILCYYCGRHTEMNWPPREAKS
;
A
#
# COMPACT_ATOMS: atom_id res chain seq x y z
N MET A 1 -15.21 -7.93 -9.78
CA MET A 1 -14.37 -7.04 -10.62
C MET A 1 -14.58 -5.61 -10.13
N LEU A 2 -13.50 -4.87 -9.87
CA LEU A 2 -13.61 -3.44 -9.55
C LEU A 2 -14.26 -2.69 -10.71
N SER A 3 -15.02 -1.64 -10.42
CA SER A 3 -15.44 -0.69 -11.44
C SER A 3 -14.24 0.06 -12.04
N GLU A 4 -14.41 0.67 -13.21
CA GLU A 4 -13.35 1.49 -13.82
C GLU A 4 -12.96 2.68 -12.93
N GLN A 5 -13.94 3.28 -12.26
CA GLN A 5 -13.71 4.35 -11.29
C GLN A 5 -12.89 3.87 -10.08
N GLU A 6 -13.16 2.67 -9.57
CA GLU A 6 -12.37 2.10 -8.47
C GLU A 6 -10.94 1.76 -8.89
N ARG A 7 -10.73 1.27 -10.12
CA ARG A 7 -9.38 1.04 -10.66
C ARG A 7 -8.59 2.33 -10.79
N GLU A 8 -9.21 3.39 -11.30
CA GLU A 8 -8.54 4.69 -11.42
C GLU A 8 -8.25 5.30 -10.03
N ALA A 9 -9.19 5.23 -9.09
CA ALA A 9 -8.96 5.66 -7.71
C ALA A 9 -7.79 4.90 -7.07
N GLN A 10 -7.72 3.59 -7.27
CA GLN A 10 -6.61 2.78 -6.79
C GLN A 10 -5.29 3.15 -7.47
N ARG A 11 -5.27 3.33 -8.79
CA ARG A 11 -4.07 3.76 -9.51
C ARG A 11 -3.54 5.08 -8.96
N ARG A 12 -4.42 6.07 -8.78
CA ARG A 12 -4.07 7.36 -8.16
C ARG A 12 -3.53 7.20 -6.74
N PHE A 13 -4.11 6.30 -5.96
CA PHE A 13 -3.62 5.97 -4.64
C PHE A 13 -2.20 5.38 -4.68
N VAL A 14 -1.92 4.45 -5.59
CA VAL A 14 -0.59 3.84 -5.74
C VAL A 14 0.45 4.90 -6.11
N LEU A 15 0.11 5.81 -7.04
CA LEU A 15 0.97 6.94 -7.39
C LEU A 15 1.28 7.81 -6.16
N ALA A 16 0.26 8.18 -5.38
CA ALA A 16 0.45 8.94 -4.15
C ALA A 16 1.30 8.18 -3.11
N LEU A 17 1.09 6.87 -2.96
CA LEU A 17 1.84 6.00 -2.04
C LEU A 17 3.33 5.91 -2.39
N GLN A 18 3.65 5.89 -3.68
CA GLN A 18 5.02 5.81 -4.18
C GLN A 18 5.67 7.20 -4.36
N HIS A 19 4.95 8.28 -4.01
CA HIS A 19 5.36 9.67 -4.25
C HIS A 19 5.63 9.96 -5.73
N GLU A 20 4.86 9.34 -6.62
CA GLU A 20 4.88 9.58 -8.07
C GLU A 20 3.90 10.70 -8.47
N HIS A 21 3.99 11.14 -9.72
CA HIS A 21 3.18 12.23 -10.24
C HIS A 21 1.69 11.89 -10.32
N VAL A 22 0.87 12.63 -9.57
CA VAL A 22 -0.60 12.58 -9.67
C VAL A 22 -1.10 13.73 -10.55
N THR A 23 -2.04 13.43 -11.46
CA THR A 23 -2.65 14.42 -12.35
C THR A 23 -4.06 14.78 -11.90
N CYS A 24 -4.50 16.02 -12.15
CA CYS A 24 -5.85 16.46 -11.76
C CYS A 24 -6.94 15.71 -12.53
N ALA A 25 -7.92 15.16 -11.81
CA ALA A 25 -9.04 14.41 -12.40
C ALA A 25 -10.11 15.33 -13.00
N LYS A 26 -10.05 16.64 -12.73
CA LYS A 26 -10.99 17.61 -13.30
C LYS A 26 -10.90 17.63 -14.84
N PRO A 27 -12.01 17.40 -15.55
CA PRO A 27 -12.04 17.42 -17.01
C PRO A 27 -11.43 18.70 -17.57
N GLY A 28 -10.50 18.56 -18.51
CA GLY A 28 -9.83 19.67 -19.19
C GLY A 28 -8.68 20.33 -18.43
N CYS A 29 -8.34 19.91 -17.20
CA CYS A 29 -7.18 20.47 -16.48
C CYS A 29 -5.89 19.69 -16.75
N GLY A 30 -5.88 18.40 -16.39
CA GLY A 30 -4.71 17.51 -16.52
C GLY A 30 -3.42 18.01 -15.86
N GLY A 31 -3.50 19.00 -14.96
CA GLY A 31 -2.34 19.59 -14.29
C GLY A 31 -1.71 18.65 -13.28
N ALA A 32 -0.43 18.85 -12.98
CA ALA A 32 0.22 18.20 -11.85
C ALA A 32 -0.48 18.57 -10.53
N MET A 33 -0.41 17.64 -9.58
CA MET A 33 -0.94 17.84 -8.23
C MET A 33 0.18 17.73 -7.20
N GLU A 34 0.18 18.65 -6.26
CA GLU A 34 0.95 18.54 -5.02
C GLU A 34 0.19 17.60 -4.07
N VAL A 35 0.88 16.59 -3.53
CA VAL A 35 0.27 15.55 -2.68
C VAL A 35 0.84 15.63 -1.27
N ALA A 36 -0.03 15.77 -0.28
CA ALA A 36 0.31 15.79 1.14
C ALA A 36 -0.27 14.57 1.86
N ASP A 37 0.54 13.89 2.68
CA ASP A 37 0.10 12.78 3.52
C ASP A 37 -0.60 13.31 4.78
N HIS A 38 -1.89 12.97 4.91
CA HIS A 38 -2.74 13.33 6.06
C HIS A 38 -3.13 12.10 6.89
N THR A 39 -2.39 11.00 6.74
CA THR A 39 -2.69 9.74 7.42
C THR A 39 -2.54 9.89 8.94
N PRO A 40 -3.61 9.64 9.72
CA PRO A 40 -3.49 9.58 11.18
C PRO A 40 -2.52 8.48 11.63
N HIS A 41 -1.80 8.70 12.72
CA HIS A 41 -0.78 7.76 13.20
C HIS A 41 -1.28 6.31 13.40
N SER A 42 -2.54 6.14 13.80
CA SER A 42 -3.15 4.82 14.05
C SER A 42 -3.96 4.27 12.87
N ALA A 43 -3.98 4.97 11.73
CA ALA A 43 -4.77 4.55 10.59
C ALA A 43 -4.17 3.30 9.93
N ARG A 44 -5.04 2.40 9.48
CA ARG A 44 -4.65 1.21 8.74
C ARG A 44 -4.46 1.49 7.26
N ILE A 45 -5.25 2.42 6.74
CA ILE A 45 -5.14 2.90 5.37
C ILE A 45 -4.51 4.28 5.36
N LYS A 46 -3.80 4.61 4.27
CA LYS A 46 -3.31 5.97 4.07
C LYS A 46 -4.38 6.87 3.46
N SER A 47 -4.27 8.16 3.76
CA SER A 47 -5.10 9.21 3.17
C SER A 47 -4.25 10.43 2.84
N TYR A 48 -4.44 10.92 1.61
CA TYR A 48 -3.73 12.06 1.07
C TYR A 48 -4.71 13.15 0.65
N GLU A 49 -4.22 14.37 0.69
CA GLU A 49 -4.81 15.51 0.01
C GLU A 49 -3.96 15.83 -1.22
N ALA A 50 -4.60 15.96 -2.37
CA ALA A 50 -3.95 16.33 -3.62
C ALA A 50 -4.50 17.67 -4.09
N THR A 51 -3.65 18.67 -4.26
CA THR A 51 -4.02 20.01 -4.72
C THR A 51 -3.45 20.27 -6.11
N CYS A 52 -4.31 20.55 -7.09
CA CYS A 52 -3.87 20.85 -8.44
C CYS A 52 -3.19 22.23 -8.52
N GLU A 53 -1.98 22.27 -9.07
CA GLU A 53 -1.20 23.51 -9.22
C GLU A 53 -1.83 24.51 -10.21
N ARG A 54 -2.70 24.04 -11.13
CA ARG A 54 -3.31 24.86 -12.18
C ARG A 54 -4.68 25.40 -11.82
N CYS A 55 -5.58 24.52 -11.38
CA CYS A 55 -6.98 24.88 -11.14
C CYS A 55 -7.34 24.91 -9.66
N HIS A 56 -6.36 24.67 -8.76
CA HIS A 56 -6.49 24.70 -7.31
C HIS A 56 -7.61 23.79 -6.77
N THR A 57 -8.03 22.80 -7.57
CA THR A 57 -8.96 21.78 -7.11
C THR A 57 -8.24 20.87 -6.11
N VAL A 58 -8.90 20.66 -4.98
CA VAL A 58 -8.43 19.78 -3.92
C VAL A 58 -9.20 18.46 -4.01
N GLU A 59 -8.47 17.35 -4.02
CA GLU A 59 -9.01 16.01 -4.10
C GLU A 59 -8.49 15.18 -2.91
N LYS A 60 -9.34 14.29 -2.39
CA LYS A 60 -8.93 13.32 -1.38
C LYS A 60 -8.62 11.98 -2.05
N ILE A 61 -7.44 11.43 -1.77
CA ILE A 61 -7.01 10.11 -2.26
C ILE A 61 -6.83 9.22 -1.03
N THR A 62 -7.54 8.10 -0.96
CA THR A 62 -7.52 7.25 0.24
C THR A 62 -7.59 5.78 -0.13
N GLY A 63 -7.05 4.94 0.74
CA GLY A 63 -7.26 3.49 0.67
C GLY A 63 -8.72 3.12 0.88
N LYS A 64 -9.06 1.88 0.56
CA LYS A 64 -10.38 1.28 0.80
C LYS A 64 -10.22 0.18 1.84
N GLU A 65 -10.44 0.49 3.11
CA GLU A 65 -10.31 -0.48 4.20
C GLU A 65 -11.24 -1.67 3.98
N GLU A 66 -10.66 -2.86 4.00
CA GLU A 66 -11.39 -4.13 3.86
C GLU A 66 -11.43 -4.84 5.22
N HIS A 67 -12.57 -5.42 5.56
CA HIS A 67 -12.74 -6.04 6.87
C HIS A 67 -11.99 -7.38 6.95
N GLN A 68 -11.97 -8.15 5.86
CA GLN A 68 -11.34 -9.47 5.77
C GLN A 68 -10.60 -9.69 4.44
N PRO A 69 -9.53 -8.91 4.15
CA PRO A 69 -8.71 -9.13 2.97
C PRO A 69 -7.98 -10.48 3.09
N SER A 70 -8.06 -11.29 2.04
CA SER A 70 -7.58 -12.67 2.05
C SER A 70 -6.06 -12.74 1.92
N TRP A 71 -5.36 -12.79 3.06
CA TRP A 71 -3.93 -13.10 3.15
C TRP A 71 -3.78 -14.45 3.84
N ASP A 72 -3.49 -15.49 3.07
CA ASP A 72 -3.14 -16.81 3.60
C ASP A 72 -1.63 -16.91 3.89
N VAL A 73 -1.21 -18.02 4.50
CA VAL A 73 0.21 -18.23 4.85
C VAL A 73 1.09 -18.31 3.61
N ALA A 74 0.57 -18.87 2.51
CA ALA A 74 1.30 -19.02 1.25
C ALA A 74 1.59 -17.65 0.61
N SER A 75 0.59 -16.77 0.50
CA SER A 75 0.77 -15.40 0.00
C SER A 75 1.71 -14.57 0.86
N ILE A 76 1.63 -14.69 2.19
CA ILE A 76 2.58 -14.02 3.11
C ILE A 76 4.01 -14.51 2.87
N THR A 77 4.21 -15.81 2.68
CA THR A 77 5.52 -16.40 2.40
C THR A 77 6.07 -15.91 1.07
N LEU A 78 5.26 -15.93 0.01
CA LEU A 78 5.64 -15.42 -1.32
C LEU A 78 6.02 -13.94 -1.29
N MET A 79 5.23 -13.10 -0.60
CA MET A 79 5.56 -11.68 -0.44
C MET A 79 6.92 -11.48 0.25
N ALA A 80 7.24 -12.30 1.26
CA ALA A 80 8.53 -12.24 1.93
C ALA A 80 9.68 -12.70 1.03
N GLU A 81 9.49 -13.75 0.22
CA GLU A 81 10.47 -14.19 -0.77
C GLU A 81 10.78 -13.11 -1.81
N MET A 82 9.74 -12.49 -2.39
CA MET A 82 9.89 -11.36 -3.31
C MET A 82 10.65 -10.19 -2.66
N HIS A 83 10.29 -9.83 -1.43
CA HIS A 83 10.98 -8.78 -0.67
C HIS A 83 12.47 -9.10 -0.48
N LEU A 84 12.81 -10.36 -0.18
CA LEU A 84 14.20 -10.81 -0.03
C LEU A 84 14.98 -10.81 -1.35
N LEU A 85 14.29 -10.94 -2.49
CA LEU A 85 14.85 -10.78 -3.82
C LEU A 85 14.93 -9.31 -4.28
N HIS A 86 14.60 -8.35 -3.40
CA HIS A 86 14.50 -6.93 -3.72
C HIS A 86 13.45 -6.58 -4.79
N GLU A 87 12.48 -7.46 -4.99
CA GLU A 87 11.29 -7.18 -5.79
C GLU A 87 10.21 -6.53 -4.91
N GLN A 88 9.36 -5.70 -5.52
CA GLN A 88 8.24 -5.05 -4.82
C GLN A 88 7.06 -6.04 -4.71
N PRO A 89 6.72 -6.55 -3.51
CA PRO A 89 5.58 -7.44 -3.38
C PRO A 89 4.29 -6.64 -3.50
N ALA A 90 3.26 -7.28 -4.06
CA ALA A 90 1.92 -6.73 -4.21
C ALA A 90 0.93 -7.42 -3.26
N CYS A 91 -0.11 -6.70 -2.86
CA CYS A 91 -1.15 -7.22 -2.00
C CYS A 91 -1.94 -8.30 -2.76
N PRO A 92 -2.10 -9.53 -2.22
CA PRO A 92 -2.83 -10.59 -2.91
C PRO A 92 -4.33 -10.29 -3.07
N TYR A 93 -4.87 -9.30 -2.33
CA TYR A 93 -6.27 -8.90 -2.41
C TYR A 93 -6.53 -7.82 -3.47
N ASP A 94 -5.63 -6.85 -3.58
CA ASP A 94 -5.87 -5.62 -4.32
C ASP A 94 -4.72 -5.21 -5.26
N ASP A 95 -3.58 -5.91 -5.26
CA ASP A 95 -2.40 -5.62 -6.09
C ASP A 95 -1.63 -4.33 -5.73
N THR A 96 -2.00 -3.64 -4.64
CA THR A 96 -1.25 -2.48 -4.14
C THR A 96 0.12 -2.89 -3.60
N PRO A 97 1.19 -2.10 -3.81
CA PRO A 97 2.50 -2.34 -3.21
C PRO A 97 2.46 -2.55 -1.69
N ILE A 98 3.17 -3.57 -1.23
CA ILE A 98 3.30 -3.94 0.19
C ILE A 98 4.51 -3.27 0.82
N THR A 99 4.31 -2.73 2.01
CA THR A 99 5.40 -2.18 2.84
C THR A 99 5.88 -3.21 3.85
N PHE A 100 7.19 -3.46 3.86
CA PHE A 100 7.88 -4.25 4.87
C PHE A 100 8.61 -3.32 5.86
N ILE A 101 8.35 -3.50 7.14
CA ILE A 101 9.07 -2.81 8.23
C ILE A 101 9.84 -3.86 9.02
N SER A 102 11.17 -3.77 9.01
CA SER A 102 12.04 -4.58 9.84
C SER A 102 11.86 -4.21 11.32
N LEU A 103 11.56 -5.22 12.14
CA LEU A 103 11.41 -5.09 13.58
C LEU A 103 12.58 -5.75 14.31
N PRO A 104 12.98 -5.22 15.49
CA PRO A 104 13.97 -5.88 16.34
C PRO A 104 13.55 -7.31 16.71
N ASN A 105 14.49 -8.25 16.64
CA ASN A 105 14.26 -9.64 17.05
C ASN A 105 15.49 -10.23 17.77
N PRO A 106 15.37 -10.60 19.06
CA PRO A 106 16.52 -11.10 19.83
C PRO A 106 16.98 -12.50 19.40
N ARG A 107 16.21 -13.23 18.57
CA ARG A 107 16.46 -14.64 18.23
C ARG A 107 17.28 -14.85 16.95
N ARG A 108 18.05 -13.85 16.49
CA ARG A 108 18.79 -13.85 15.21
C ARG A 108 17.95 -14.24 13.96
N LYS A 109 16.63 -14.05 14.04
CA LYS A 109 15.69 -14.22 12.92
C LYS A 109 15.21 -12.85 12.48
N ALA A 110 14.92 -12.66 11.19
CA ALA A 110 14.26 -11.43 10.78
C ALA A 110 12.81 -11.43 11.29
N ARG A 111 12.32 -10.28 11.76
CA ARG A 111 10.91 -10.06 12.08
C ARG A 111 10.43 -8.89 11.24
N TYR A 112 9.35 -9.09 10.51
CA TYR A 112 8.77 -8.07 9.64
C TYR A 112 7.36 -7.76 10.08
N ARG A 113 7.00 -6.49 9.98
CA ARG A 113 5.61 -6.05 9.88
C ARG A 113 5.30 -5.79 8.41
N ILE A 114 4.26 -6.42 7.91
CA ILE A 114 3.83 -6.39 6.51
C ILE A 114 2.52 -5.62 6.46
N LEU A 115 2.48 -4.58 5.62
CA LEU A 115 1.39 -3.61 5.59
C LEU A 115 0.91 -3.40 4.15
N CYS A 116 -0.39 -3.51 3.93
CA CYS A 116 -1.03 -2.88 2.78
C CYS A 116 -1.78 -1.63 3.26
N TYR A 117 -1.31 -0.46 2.83
CA TYR A 117 -1.92 0.82 3.16
C TYR A 117 -3.18 1.14 2.33
N TYR A 118 -3.56 0.28 1.37
CA TYR A 118 -4.81 0.43 0.61
C TYR A 118 -5.96 -0.33 1.28
N CYS A 119 -5.87 -1.65 1.46
CA CYS A 119 -6.92 -2.42 2.13
C CYS A 119 -6.82 -2.41 3.67
N GLY A 120 -5.72 -1.91 4.24
CA GLY A 120 -5.52 -1.82 5.68
C GLY A 120 -5.11 -3.13 6.35
N ARG A 121 -4.72 -4.15 5.56
CA ARG A 121 -4.25 -5.42 6.10
C ARG A 121 -2.83 -5.30 6.63
N HIS A 122 -2.69 -5.48 7.93
CA HIS A 122 -1.41 -5.50 8.63
C HIS A 122 -1.20 -6.86 9.28
N THR A 123 0.01 -7.42 9.17
CA THR A 123 0.40 -8.63 9.90
C THR A 123 1.88 -8.59 10.28
N GLU A 124 2.28 -9.48 11.19
CA GLU A 124 3.69 -9.66 11.55
C GLU A 124 4.12 -11.09 11.26
N MET A 125 5.36 -11.26 10.82
CA MET A 125 5.94 -12.58 10.59
C MET A 125 7.40 -12.66 11.04
N ASN A 126 7.84 -13.87 11.35
CA ASN A 126 9.25 -14.18 11.52
C ASN A 126 9.75 -14.88 10.25
N TRP A 127 10.94 -14.51 9.78
CA TRP A 127 11.61 -15.17 8.67
C TRP A 127 12.92 -15.85 9.15
N PRO A 128 13.19 -17.11 8.73
CA PRO A 128 12.28 -17.98 7.99
C PRO A 128 11.07 -18.44 8.85
N PRO A 129 9.93 -18.77 8.21
CA PRO A 129 8.77 -19.35 8.88
C PRO A 129 9.15 -20.59 9.69
N ARG A 130 8.34 -20.95 10.70
CA ARG A 130 8.66 -22.11 11.54
C ARG A 130 8.59 -23.43 10.75
N GLU A 131 7.68 -23.53 9.78
CA GLU A 131 7.51 -24.73 8.96
C GLU A 131 8.71 -24.98 8.01
N ALA A 132 9.50 -23.95 7.68
CA ALA A 132 10.66 -24.05 6.78
C ALA A 132 11.90 -24.70 7.41
N LYS A 133 11.80 -25.25 8.64
CA LYS A 133 12.90 -25.95 9.34
C LYS A 133 12.86 -27.48 9.18
N SER A 134 12.11 -27.98 8.20
CA SER A 134 12.00 -29.41 7.92
C SER A 134 13.13 -29.88 7.01
#